data_AF-A0A378RJQ4-F1
#
_entry.id   AF-A0A378RJQ4-F1
#
_cell.length_a   1.000
_cell.length_b   1.000
_cell.length_c   1.000
_cell.angle_alpha   90.00
_cell.angle_beta   90.00
_cell.angle_gamma   90.00
#
_symmetry.space_group_name_H-M   'P 1'
#
loop_
_entity.id
_entity.type
_entity.pdbx_description
1 polymer ?
#
loop_
_entity_poly.entity_id
_entity_poly.type
_entity_poly.pdbx_seq_one_letter_code
_entity_poly.pdbx_strand_id
1 'polypeptide(L)'
;MYSEPHKQTRVLVLNASARTTRSQSRKLAETFVNHWEILCFDSPIAYRELGIESVPHINEAWISAAFKPKEQRTEEEVNALAISDKYIEELKQADVIVLATPNV
;
A
#
# COMPACT_ATOMS: atom_id res chain seq x y z
N MET A 1 23.34 26.74 12.80
CA MET A 1 23.31 25.51 12.00
C MET A 1 21.90 24.97 12.15
N TYR A 2 21.00 25.30 11.21
CA TYR A 2 19.64 24.74 11.23
C TYR A 2 19.74 23.35 10.64
N SER A 3 19.67 22.31 11.47
CA SER A 3 19.43 20.96 10.98
C SER A 3 18.04 20.95 10.36
N GLU A 4 17.93 20.59 9.08
CA GLU A 4 16.61 20.36 8.48
C GLU A 4 15.88 19.31 9.32
N PRO A 5 14.55 19.46 9.54
CA PRO A 5 13.79 18.43 10.22
C PRO A 5 14.01 17.13 9.45
N HIS A 6 14.50 16.09 10.13
CA HIS A 6 14.61 14.76 9.55
C HIS A 6 13.23 14.40 8.99
N LYS A 7 13.08 14.40 7.66
CA LYS A 7 11.83 14.01 7.03
C LYS A 7 11.54 12.59 7.48
N GLN A 8 10.42 12.37 8.18
CA GLN A 8 9.97 11.03 8.54
C GLN A 8 9.78 10.22 7.27
N THR A 9 10.58 9.16 7.11
CA THR A 9 10.48 8.26 5.95
C THR A 9 9.33 7.30 6.18
N ARG A 10 8.28 7.39 5.36
CA ARG A 10 7.11 6.52 5.47
C ARG A 10 7.32 5.22 4.71
N VAL A 11 7.11 4.09 5.38
CA VAL A 11 7.25 2.76 4.77
C VAL A 11 5.87 2.15 4.55
N LEU A 12 5.63 1.63 3.34
CA LEU A 12 4.45 0.82 3.03
C LEU A 12 4.88 -0.62 2.70
N VAL A 13 4.40 -1.57 3.49
CA VAL A 13 4.63 -3.00 3.29
C VAL A 13 3.42 -3.62 2.60
N LEU A 14 3.61 -4.15 1.40
CA LEU A 14 2.60 -4.84 0.61
C LEU A 14 2.77 -6.36 0.72
N ASN A 15 1.84 -7.02 1.41
CA ASN A 15 1.85 -8.47 1.61
C ASN A 15 0.98 -9.19 0.59
N ALA A 16 1.60 -9.82 -0.41
CA ALA A 16 0.87 -10.51 -1.49
C ALA A 16 0.66 -12.02 -1.26
N SER A 17 1.27 -12.60 -0.23
CA SER A 17 1.11 -14.03 0.04
C SER A 17 -0.24 -14.36 0.69
N ALA A 18 -0.98 -15.30 0.11
CA ALA A 18 -2.20 -15.85 0.72
C ALA A 18 -1.93 -16.71 1.96
N ARG A 19 -0.68 -17.10 2.19
CA ARG A 19 -0.25 -17.80 3.41
C ARG A 19 0.03 -16.75 4.49
N THR A 20 -0.49 -16.95 5.69
CA THR A 20 -0.20 -16.09 6.85
C THR A 20 1.01 -16.61 7.63
N THR A 21 0.95 -17.83 8.15
CA THR A 21 1.97 -18.38 9.06
C THR A 21 3.17 -19.04 8.38
N ARG A 22 2.99 -19.57 7.17
CA ARG A 22 4.04 -20.27 6.39
C ARG A 22 4.49 -19.50 5.16
N SER A 23 4.42 -18.18 5.21
CA SER A 23 4.90 -17.32 4.13
C SER A 23 6.34 -16.90 4.34
N GLN A 24 7.21 -17.26 3.41
CA GLN A 24 8.61 -16.84 3.45
C GLN A 24 8.77 -15.37 3.02
N SER A 25 7.94 -14.89 2.09
CA SER A 25 7.96 -13.48 1.69
C SER A 25 7.56 -12.54 2.82
N ARG A 26 6.55 -12.91 3.64
CA ARG A 26 6.16 -12.14 4.84
C ARG A 26 7.27 -12.10 5.88
N LYS A 27 7.87 -13.25 6.21
CA LYS A 27 8.99 -13.32 7.17
C LYS A 27 10.17 -12.44 6.76
N LEU A 28 10.49 -12.38 5.47
CA LEU A 28 11.55 -11.53 4.96
C LEU A 28 11.19 -10.04 5.11
N ALA A 29 9.95 -9.65 4.81
CA ALA A 29 9.47 -8.29 5.01
C ALA A 29 9.45 -7.88 6.48
N GLU A 30 9.04 -8.77 7.40
CA GLU A 30 9.12 -8.55 8.84
C GLU A 30 10.58 -8.36 9.30
N THR A 31 11.51 -9.13 8.75
CA THR A 31 12.94 -8.97 9.04
C THR A 31 13.44 -7.59 8.59
N PHE A 32 13.01 -7.13 7.41
CA PHE A 32 13.29 -5.78 6.94
C PHE A 32 12.73 -4.72 7.89
N VAL A 33 11.44 -4.83 8.27
CA VAL A 33 10.79 -3.86 9.16
C VAL A 33 11.49 -3.79 10.51
N ASN A 34 11.80 -4.93 11.13
CA ASN A 34 12.47 -4.97 12.42
C ASN A 34 13.84 -4.25 12.38
N HIS A 35 14.60 -4.44 11.31
CA HIS A 35 15.86 -3.71 11.14
C HIS A 35 15.63 -2.22 10.81
N TRP A 36 14.61 -1.90 10.05
CA TRP A 36 14.26 -0.53 9.70
C TRP A 36 13.91 0.30 10.94
N GLU A 37 13.08 -0.22 11.84
CA GLU A 37 12.69 0.47 13.07
C GLU A 37 13.88 0.75 14.00
N ILE A 38 14.88 -0.15 14.01
CA ILE A 38 16.11 0.04 14.79
C ILE A 38 16.98 1.16 14.20
N LEU A 39 17.06 1.26 12.87
CA LEU A 39 17.96 2.18 12.17
C LEU A 39 17.34 3.55 11.89
N CYS A 40 16.02 3.61 11.74
CA CYS A 40 15.27 4.79 11.29
C CYS A 40 14.16 5.12 12.30
N PHE A 41 14.57 5.74 13.42
CA PHE A 41 13.67 6.19 14.48
C PHE A 41 12.55 7.09 13.94
N ASP A 42 11.34 6.98 14.50
CA ASP A 42 10.14 7.74 14.12
C ASP A 42 9.67 7.58 12.65
N SER A 43 10.04 6.49 11.97
CA SER A 43 9.52 6.16 10.64
C SER A 43 8.16 5.46 10.73
N PRO A 44 7.05 6.05 10.27
CA PRO A 44 5.76 5.37 10.30
C PRO A 44 5.72 4.23 9.27
N ILE A 45 5.20 3.08 9.69
CA ILE A 45 5.08 1.88 8.86
C ILE A 45 3.61 1.53 8.70
N ALA A 46 3.16 1.42 7.45
CA ALA A 46 1.82 0.99 7.07
C ALA A 46 1.89 -0.39 6.40
N TYR A 47 0.82 -1.18 6.59
CA TYR A 47 0.69 -2.52 6.01
C TYR A 47 -0.56 -2.61 5.14
N ARG A 48 -0.42 -3.23 3.97
CA ARG A 48 -1.51 -3.52 3.05
C ARG A 48 -1.47 -5.00 2.69
N GLU A 49 -2.53 -5.67 3.13
CA GLU A 49 -2.77 -7.08 2.86
C GLU A 49 -3.43 -7.25 1.50
N LEU A 50 -2.75 -7.90 0.56
CA LEU A 50 -3.25 -8.18 -0.79
C LEU A 50 -3.44 -9.69 -1.03
N GLY A 51 -2.77 -10.53 -0.24
CA GLY A 51 -2.88 -11.98 -0.35
C GLY A 51 -4.06 -12.59 0.41
N ILE A 52 -4.56 -11.91 1.45
CA ILE A 52 -5.63 -12.42 2.32
C ILE A 52 -6.90 -11.55 2.32
N GLU A 53 -6.79 -10.25 2.02
CA GLU A 53 -7.95 -9.39 1.79
C GLU A 53 -8.38 -9.52 0.34
N SER A 54 -9.70 -9.45 0.10
CA SER A 54 -10.24 -9.46 -1.26
C SER A 54 -9.90 -8.15 -1.96
N VAL A 55 -9.14 -8.25 -3.06
CA VAL A 55 -8.91 -7.13 -3.97
C VAL A 55 -9.91 -7.26 -5.12
N PRO A 56 -10.86 -6.34 -5.29
CA PRO A 56 -11.82 -6.42 -6.38
C PRO A 56 -11.13 -6.41 -7.73
N HIS A 57 -11.60 -7.27 -8.63
CA HIS A 57 -11.17 -7.22 -10.03
C HIS A 57 -11.69 -5.95 -10.70
N ILE A 58 -10.90 -5.44 -11.64
CA ILE A 58 -11.31 -4.33 -12.51
C ILE A 58 -12.53 -4.78 -13.33
N ASN A 59 -13.55 -3.94 -13.38
CA ASN A 59 -14.79 -4.17 -14.12
C ASN A 59 -15.19 -2.93 -14.95
N GLU A 60 -16.26 -3.05 -15.73
CA GLU A 60 -16.73 -1.98 -16.62
C GLU A 60 -17.12 -0.70 -15.86
N ALA A 61 -17.77 -0.84 -14.69
CA ALA A 61 -18.14 0.31 -13.86
C ALA A 61 -16.91 1.09 -13.39
N TRP A 62 -15.87 0.39 -12.93
CA TRP A 62 -14.59 0.98 -12.56
C TRP A 62 -13.93 1.68 -13.75
N ILE A 63 -13.88 1.03 -14.92
CA ILE A 63 -13.29 1.59 -16.14
C ILE A 63 -14.00 2.88 -16.54
N SER A 64 -15.31 2.85 -16.65
CA SER A 64 -16.12 4.02 -17.01
C SER A 64 -15.87 5.20 -16.06
N ALA A 65 -15.87 4.93 -14.74
CA ALA A 65 -15.60 5.94 -13.73
C ALA A 65 -14.18 6.52 -13.83
N ALA A 66 -13.17 5.68 -14.07
CA ALA A 66 -11.76 6.07 -14.11
C ALA A 66 -11.46 7.06 -15.26
N PHE A 67 -12.13 6.93 -16.40
CA PHE A 67 -11.96 7.84 -17.55
C PHE A 67 -12.74 9.16 -17.43
N LYS A 68 -13.66 9.27 -16.47
CA LYS A 68 -14.44 10.49 -16.27
C LYS A 68 -13.69 11.49 -15.38
N PRO A 69 -13.71 12.81 -15.68
CA PRO A 69 -13.20 13.84 -14.78
C PRO A 69 -13.87 13.75 -13.40
N LYS A 70 -13.11 14.00 -12.32
CA LYS A 70 -13.57 13.79 -10.94
C LYS A 70 -14.86 14.57 -10.63
N GLU A 71 -15.00 15.75 -11.20
CA GLU A 71 -16.11 16.68 -10.99
C GLU A 71 -17.41 16.23 -11.67
N GLN A 72 -17.33 15.27 -12.60
CA GLN A 72 -18.47 14.76 -13.36
C GLN A 72 -18.94 13.38 -12.89
N ARG A 73 -18.26 12.77 -11.92
CA ARG A 73 -18.56 11.42 -11.42
C ARG A 73 -19.81 11.41 -10.55
N THR A 74 -20.65 10.40 -10.72
CA THR A 74 -21.77 10.13 -9.80
C THR A 74 -21.26 9.51 -8.50
N GLU A 75 -22.12 9.43 -7.49
CA GLU A 75 -21.77 8.77 -6.21
C GLU A 75 -21.38 7.29 -6.41
N GLU A 76 -22.08 6.58 -7.28
CA GLU A 76 -21.77 5.19 -7.63
C GLU A 76 -20.39 5.06 -8.29
N GLU A 77 -20.03 6.01 -9.15
CA GLU A 77 -18.72 6.03 -9.82
C GLU A 77 -17.59 6.38 -8.86
N VAL A 78 -17.82 7.27 -7.90
CA VAL A 78 -16.87 7.54 -6.81
C VAL A 78 -16.68 6.28 -5.94
N ASN A 79 -17.78 5.62 -5.58
CA ASN A 79 -17.73 4.38 -4.80
C ASN A 79 -17.02 3.24 -5.55
N ALA A 80 -17.22 3.14 -6.87
CA ALA A 80 -16.52 2.16 -7.70
C ALA A 80 -14.99 2.36 -7.67
N LEU A 81 -14.52 3.60 -7.54
CA LEU A 81 -13.09 3.93 -7.50
C LEU A 81 -12.47 3.95 -6.10
N ALA A 82 -13.28 3.93 -5.03
CA ALA A 82 -12.83 4.18 -3.66
C ALA A 82 -11.64 3.31 -3.22
N ILE A 83 -11.64 2.02 -3.57
CA ILE A 83 -10.53 1.11 -3.23
C ILE A 83 -9.25 1.47 -4.01
N SER A 84 -9.39 1.81 -5.29
CA SER A 84 -8.25 2.25 -6.10
C SER A 84 -7.68 3.57 -5.59
N ASP A 85 -8.53 4.53 -5.26
CA ASP A 85 -8.11 5.83 -4.72
C ASP A 85 -7.36 5.64 -3.40
N LYS A 86 -7.86 4.77 -2.51
CA LYS A 86 -7.17 4.40 -1.27
C LYS A 86 -5.78 3.83 -1.52
N TYR A 87 -5.65 2.85 -2.42
CA TYR A 87 -4.35 2.23 -2.71
C TYR A 87 -3.37 3.21 -3.35
N ILE A 88 -3.86 4.09 -4.25
CA ILE A 88 -3.05 5.15 -4.85
C ILE A 88 -2.58 6.13 -3.78
N GLU A 89 -3.44 6.50 -2.83
CA GLU A 89 -3.07 7.38 -1.73
C GLU A 89 -2.02 6.74 -0.81
N GLU A 90 -2.17 5.47 -0.44
CA GLU A 90 -1.17 4.71 0.31
C GLU A 90 0.19 4.73 -0.41
N LEU A 91 0.21 4.48 -1.72
CA LEU A 91 1.43 4.50 -2.53
C LEU A 91 2.07 5.90 -2.61
N LYS A 92 1.26 6.95 -2.76
CA LYS A 92 1.74 8.35 -2.83
C LYS A 92 2.30 8.85 -1.51
N GLN A 93 1.79 8.35 -0.38
CA GLN A 93 2.27 8.73 0.94
C GLN A 93 3.56 8.01 1.33
N ALA A 94 3.88 6.87 0.71
CA ALA A 94 5.06 6.09 1.02
C ALA A 94 6.32 6.65 0.36
N ASP A 95 7.41 6.78 1.12
CA ASP A 95 8.74 7.05 0.59
C ASP A 95 9.46 5.74 0.20
N VAL A 96 9.15 4.65 0.92
CA VAL A 96 9.70 3.31 0.68
C VAL A 96 8.56 2.31 0.57
N ILE A 97 8.59 1.48 -0.48
CA ILE A 97 7.61 0.41 -0.72
C ILE A 97 8.32 -0.94 -0.63
N VAL A 98 7.86 -1.79 0.28
CA VAL A 98 8.35 -3.17 0.48
C VAL A 98 7.34 -4.14 -0.13
N LEU A 99 7.76 -4.87 -1.17
CA LEU A 99 6.90 -5.85 -1.85
C LEU A 99 7.19 -7.27 -1.36
N ALA A 100 6.34 -7.79 -0.48
CA ALA A 100 6.44 -9.15 0.04
C ALA A 100 5.67 -10.14 -0.84
N THR A 101 6.21 -10.43 -2.02
CA THR A 101 5.58 -11.32 -3.01
C THR A 101 6.19 -12.73 -3.01
N PRO A 102 5.38 -13.80 -2.94
CA PRO A 102 5.89 -15.16 -3.12
C PRO A 102 6.23 -15.38 -4.61
N ASN A 103 7.31 -16.09 -4.89
CA ASN A 103 7.67 -16.54 -6.25
C ASN A 103 7.26 -18.00 -6.50
N VAL A 104 6.49 -18.61 -5.58
CA VAL A 104 6.15 -20.04 -5.53
C VAL A 104 4.78 -20.31 -4.92
#